data_AF-A0A3B8WX59-F1
#
_entry.id   AF-A0A3B8WX59-F1
#
_cell.length_a   1.000
_cell.length_b   1.000
_cell.length_c   1.000
_cell.angle_alpha   90.00
_cell.angle_beta   90.00
_cell.angle_gamma   90.00
#
_symmetry.space_group_name_H-M   'P 1'
#
loop_
_entity.id
_entity.type
_entity.pdbx_description
1 polymer ?
#
loop_
_entity_poly.entity_id
_entity_poly.type
_entity_poly.pdbx_seq_one_letter_code
_entity_poly.pdbx_strand_id
1 'polypeptide(L)'
;MGEIENRPAPVFRRICLAGTNAGAYCKQDSECPGSACADRNVFNFTVAVMFNASSAQLTSIQTLITSMSAVLFDVTDGQAEIGTVTIHNDAISSAQADLVVQPSTNDTWWNANSGHYRTGGTMNVSINYINDPANQGAILAHEFSHLVFDARDEYESRVAGCGALNGGASCPVPASGVNTGLMDGNGTELCWGQGNPGDLTDVSGGDHDPTNVTEQSSCRNNRSVWDQLVWAWPSTFLKPVGAPDPEANGAVVNPPNFVITANNVRVVLVLDESGSMNNESPSRMQRLQVAAGDFIATAENGTELGIVSYSDTANPADGHSGLAIAPLVANRAAWNNEVSGLSPGGWTNIGDGLQKAKDMIVAAGGVTANTYIVLMTDGLNNRPSPQATADADLQAKIDDLLASGIPVYVTCTGGDLGLQSQCAEIGAGTNGFYSDSADAARMPEVFVDFHERITGYQAISSLYGNFASDQQYNPVSIFVDEGSQSVSFSLLWQDSSTKVSMIVVDPDGVTHQTTPIPQGMHVRLPNPKAGEWQMVIDPSGRSESDFVARAYTHNRINDFKAYLRHNSIAPNEEMYIYAVAKSFGGPITNQTQNLTAEVTLPDGSRQTVELVDTGRDAAGHGDDMARD
;
A
#
# COMPACT_ATOMS: atom_id res chain seq x y z
N MET A 1 22.89 -2.56 9.95
CA MET A 1 21.61 -1.96 9.55
C MET A 1 20.94 -2.93 8.58
N GLY A 2 20.15 -3.86 9.14
CA GLY A 2 19.55 -5.04 8.51
C GLY A 2 18.85 -5.88 9.60
N GLU A 3 19.04 -7.20 9.77
CA GLU A 3 18.39 -7.97 10.88
C GLU A 3 18.60 -7.33 12.28
N ILE A 4 19.67 -6.56 12.43
CA ILE A 4 20.04 -5.79 13.63
C ILE A 4 19.03 -4.66 13.95
N GLU A 5 18.19 -4.26 12.99
CA GLU A 5 17.17 -3.19 13.10
C GLU A 5 15.75 -3.71 12.83
N ASN A 6 15.49 -5.02 13.01
CA ASN A 6 14.18 -5.65 12.76
C ASN A 6 13.66 -5.56 11.31
N ARG A 7 14.53 -5.34 10.32
CA ARG A 7 14.10 -5.35 8.91
C ARG A 7 13.53 -6.70 8.50
N PRO A 8 12.54 -6.74 7.58
CA PRO A 8 11.91 -7.98 7.15
C PRO A 8 12.92 -8.99 6.61
N ALA A 9 13.09 -10.12 7.29
CA ALA A 9 13.99 -11.19 6.87
C ALA A 9 13.65 -11.71 5.46
N PRO A 10 14.60 -12.38 4.78
CA PRO A 10 14.25 -13.20 3.62
C PRO A 10 13.07 -14.10 3.97
N VAL A 11 12.16 -14.28 3.00
CA VAL A 11 10.93 -15.04 3.22
C VAL A 11 11.23 -16.50 3.54
N PHE A 12 12.33 -17.01 3.01
CA PHE A 12 12.89 -18.29 3.39
C PHE A 12 14.39 -18.17 3.60
N ARG A 13 14.89 -18.83 4.63
CA ARG A 13 16.30 -18.81 5.02
C ARG A 13 16.85 -20.23 4.94
N ARG A 14 18.13 -20.33 4.65
CA ARG A 14 18.82 -21.63 4.53
C ARG A 14 18.69 -22.43 5.82
N ILE A 15 18.30 -23.69 5.71
CA ILE A 15 18.19 -24.63 6.84
C ILE A 15 18.97 -25.92 6.58
N CYS A 16 19.37 -26.60 7.64
CA CYS A 16 19.91 -27.95 7.53
C CYS A 16 18.80 -28.92 7.11
N LEU A 17 19.02 -29.67 6.03
CA LEU A 17 18.01 -30.59 5.49
C LEU A 17 17.76 -31.82 6.38
N ALA A 18 18.76 -32.26 7.13
CA ALA A 18 18.75 -33.46 7.94
C ALA A 18 19.81 -33.41 9.05
N GLY A 19 20.01 -34.53 9.75
CA GLY A 19 21.00 -34.65 10.82
C GLY A 19 20.52 -34.06 12.15
N THR A 20 21.45 -33.89 13.10
CA THR A 20 21.13 -33.40 14.45
C THR A 20 20.62 -31.96 14.46
N ASN A 21 20.88 -31.21 13.39
CA ASN A 21 20.49 -29.81 13.24
C ASN A 21 19.36 -29.63 12.22
N ALA A 22 18.66 -30.71 11.80
CA ALA A 22 17.59 -30.62 10.81
C ALA A 22 16.55 -29.53 11.15
N GLY A 23 16.25 -28.66 10.18
CA GLY A 23 15.34 -27.53 10.35
C GLY A 23 15.93 -26.30 11.06
N ALA A 24 17.16 -26.38 11.58
CA ALA A 24 17.86 -25.22 12.11
C ALA A 24 18.45 -24.38 10.97
N TYR A 25 18.46 -23.06 11.15
CA TYR A 25 19.13 -22.16 10.20
C TYR A 25 20.62 -22.46 10.11
N CYS A 26 21.15 -22.37 8.91
CA CYS A 26 22.54 -22.63 8.61
C CYS A 26 23.06 -21.62 7.60
N LYS A 27 24.39 -21.48 7.56
CA LYS A 27 25.09 -20.65 6.60
C LYS A 27 26.03 -21.45 5.71
N GLN A 28 26.37 -22.67 6.12
CA GLN A 28 27.32 -23.56 5.47
C GLN A 28 27.12 -25.00 5.93
N ASP A 29 27.56 -25.97 5.11
CA ASP A 29 27.35 -27.40 5.38
C ASP A 29 27.99 -27.89 6.68
N SER A 30 29.09 -27.27 7.12
CA SER A 30 29.72 -27.61 8.40
C SER A 30 28.82 -27.37 9.62
N GLU A 31 27.79 -26.53 9.47
CA GLU A 31 26.77 -26.27 10.49
C GLU A 31 25.65 -27.31 10.46
N CYS A 32 25.65 -28.23 9.49
CA CYS A 32 24.70 -29.33 9.31
C CYS A 32 25.39 -30.70 9.37
N PRO A 33 25.93 -31.15 10.52
CA PRO A 33 26.67 -32.41 10.61
C PRO A 33 25.87 -33.61 10.11
N GLY A 34 26.39 -34.29 9.08
CA GLY A 34 25.72 -35.43 8.44
C GLY A 34 24.60 -35.05 7.48
N SER A 35 24.52 -33.78 7.08
CA SER A 35 23.59 -33.24 6.09
C SER A 35 24.24 -32.09 5.31
N ALA A 36 23.44 -31.29 4.60
CA ALA A 36 23.84 -30.12 3.85
C ALA A 36 22.93 -28.94 4.19
N CYS A 37 23.47 -27.75 4.03
CA CYS A 37 22.80 -26.46 4.06
C CYS A 37 22.36 -26.08 2.64
N ALA A 38 21.52 -26.90 2.02
CA ALA A 38 21.28 -26.85 0.57
C ALA A 38 20.26 -25.79 0.13
N ASP A 39 19.48 -25.24 1.06
CA ASP A 39 18.50 -24.19 0.77
C ASP A 39 19.16 -22.82 0.58
N ARG A 40 18.43 -21.89 -0.05
CA ARG A 40 18.86 -20.52 -0.40
C ARG A 40 18.11 -19.47 0.42
N ASN A 41 18.69 -18.28 0.54
CA ASN A 41 17.94 -17.14 1.07
C ASN A 41 17.03 -16.60 -0.02
N VAL A 42 15.71 -16.73 0.17
CA VAL A 42 14.72 -16.39 -0.86
C VAL A 42 14.07 -15.05 -0.52
N PHE A 43 14.14 -14.13 -1.45
CA PHE A 43 13.48 -12.83 -1.36
C PHE A 43 12.23 -12.83 -2.25
N ASN A 44 11.10 -12.41 -1.68
CA ASN A 44 9.87 -12.18 -2.43
C ASN A 44 9.59 -10.69 -2.43
N PHE A 45 9.11 -10.13 -3.53
CA PHE A 45 8.83 -8.71 -3.58
C PHE A 45 7.62 -8.39 -4.46
N THR A 46 7.07 -7.20 -4.24
CA THR A 46 5.86 -6.72 -4.90
C THR A 46 6.21 -5.73 -6.00
N VAL A 47 5.59 -5.88 -7.18
CA VAL A 47 5.79 -4.99 -8.34
C VAL A 47 4.53 -4.18 -8.60
N ALA A 48 4.63 -2.85 -8.58
CA ALA A 48 3.60 -1.94 -9.07
C ALA A 48 3.90 -1.56 -10.52
N VAL A 49 3.04 -1.96 -11.46
CA VAL A 49 3.08 -1.43 -12.83
C VAL A 49 2.10 -0.27 -12.90
N MET A 50 2.61 0.95 -13.06
CA MET A 50 1.85 2.19 -12.90
C MET A 50 0.98 2.55 -14.12
N PHE A 51 0.75 1.58 -14.99
CA PHE A 51 -0.05 1.67 -16.20
C PHE A 51 -0.56 0.28 -16.57
N ASN A 52 -1.61 0.20 -17.39
CA ASN A 52 -2.13 -1.06 -17.89
C ASN A 52 -1.18 -1.66 -18.96
N ALA A 53 -0.22 -2.47 -18.51
CA ALA A 53 0.74 -3.12 -19.38
C ALA A 53 0.11 -4.22 -20.23
N SER A 54 0.53 -4.28 -21.49
CA SER A 54 0.22 -5.40 -22.40
C SER A 54 0.91 -6.68 -21.94
N SER A 55 0.44 -7.83 -22.42
CA SER A 55 1.09 -9.13 -22.13
C SER A 55 2.57 -9.15 -22.50
N ALA A 56 2.97 -8.48 -23.58
CA ALA A 56 4.38 -8.40 -24.00
C ALA A 56 5.23 -7.57 -23.02
N GLN A 57 4.68 -6.47 -22.49
CA GLN A 57 5.36 -5.66 -21.47
C GLN A 57 5.46 -6.42 -20.14
N LEU A 58 4.42 -7.14 -19.73
CA LEU A 58 4.47 -8.00 -18.54
C LEU A 58 5.54 -9.09 -18.70
N THR A 59 5.62 -9.74 -19.87
CA THR A 59 6.70 -10.69 -20.16
C THR A 59 8.08 -10.03 -20.10
N SER A 60 8.21 -8.78 -20.54
CA SER A 60 9.48 -8.04 -20.46
C SER A 60 9.89 -7.80 -18.99
N ILE A 61 8.95 -7.41 -18.13
CA ILE A 61 9.16 -7.24 -16.69
C ILE A 61 9.55 -8.59 -16.02
N GLN A 62 8.86 -9.68 -16.36
CA GLN A 62 9.21 -11.02 -15.84
C GLN A 62 10.60 -11.46 -16.28
N THR A 63 10.98 -11.16 -17.53
CA THR A 63 12.31 -11.49 -18.09
C THR A 63 13.40 -10.70 -17.37
N LEU A 64 13.17 -9.40 -17.13
CA LEU A 64 14.06 -8.54 -16.35
C LEU A 64 14.33 -9.12 -14.95
N ILE A 65 13.26 -9.48 -14.23
CA ILE A 65 13.36 -10.00 -12.86
C ILE A 65 13.99 -11.39 -12.83
N THR A 66 13.72 -12.22 -13.83
CA THR A 66 14.39 -13.53 -13.97
C THR A 66 15.90 -13.35 -14.17
N SER A 67 16.31 -12.42 -15.04
CA SER A 67 17.72 -12.11 -15.27
C SER A 67 18.38 -11.54 -14.00
N MET A 68 17.70 -10.62 -13.32
CA MET A 68 18.14 -10.08 -12.03
C MET A 68 18.35 -11.17 -10.97
N SER A 69 17.45 -12.15 -10.86
CA SER A 69 17.60 -13.28 -9.93
C SER A 69 18.86 -14.09 -10.22
N ALA A 70 19.17 -14.33 -11.50
CA ALA A 70 20.39 -15.02 -11.90
C ALA A 70 21.64 -14.23 -11.51
N VAL A 71 21.64 -12.92 -11.73
CA VAL A 71 22.74 -12.03 -11.31
C VAL A 71 22.87 -12.03 -9.79
N LEU A 72 21.78 -11.89 -9.05
CA LEU A 72 21.78 -11.91 -7.57
C LEU A 72 22.34 -13.23 -7.04
N PHE A 73 21.96 -14.34 -7.66
CA PHE A 73 22.44 -15.66 -7.29
C PHE A 73 23.94 -15.80 -7.51
N ASP A 74 24.46 -15.34 -8.65
CA ASP A 74 25.88 -15.32 -8.96
C ASP A 74 26.66 -14.44 -7.97
N VAL A 75 26.31 -13.16 -7.85
CA VAL A 75 27.05 -12.18 -7.02
C VAL A 75 27.01 -12.46 -5.51
N THR A 76 26.10 -13.33 -5.04
CA THR A 76 26.02 -13.75 -3.64
C THR A 76 26.60 -15.14 -3.39
N ASP A 77 27.41 -15.68 -4.30
CA ASP A 77 28.01 -17.02 -4.23
C ASP A 77 26.94 -18.11 -4.00
N GLY A 78 25.82 -17.97 -4.70
CA GLY A 78 24.66 -18.85 -4.63
C GLY A 78 23.84 -18.75 -3.34
N GLN A 79 24.03 -17.72 -2.52
CA GLN A 79 23.36 -17.59 -1.23
C GLN A 79 21.98 -16.95 -1.30
N ALA A 80 21.67 -16.15 -2.33
CA ALA A 80 20.38 -15.46 -2.48
C ALA A 80 19.74 -15.65 -3.85
N GLU A 81 18.41 -15.72 -3.88
CA GLU A 81 17.63 -15.73 -5.11
C GLU A 81 16.26 -15.07 -4.92
N ILE A 82 15.57 -14.80 -6.02
CA ILE A 82 14.20 -14.32 -6.02
C ILE A 82 13.22 -15.50 -6.07
N GLY A 83 12.29 -15.51 -5.12
CA GLY A 83 11.22 -16.50 -5.03
C GLY A 83 9.95 -16.06 -5.73
N THR A 84 8.91 -15.76 -4.94
CA THR A 84 7.63 -15.29 -5.48
C THR A 84 7.67 -13.80 -5.75
N VAL A 85 7.23 -13.41 -6.94
CA VAL A 85 7.07 -12.02 -7.36
C VAL A 85 5.60 -11.76 -7.67
N THR A 86 4.98 -10.86 -6.92
CA THR A 86 3.58 -10.48 -7.15
C THR A 86 3.54 -9.23 -8.00
N ILE A 87 3.09 -9.35 -9.25
CA ILE A 87 2.97 -8.24 -10.20
C ILE A 87 1.54 -7.73 -10.20
N HIS A 88 1.38 -6.48 -9.79
CA HIS A 88 0.15 -5.74 -9.80
C HIS A 88 0.11 -4.83 -11.04
N ASN A 89 -0.59 -5.30 -12.08
CA ASN A 89 -0.75 -4.54 -13.32
C ASN A 89 -1.81 -3.46 -13.17
N ASP A 90 -1.41 -2.19 -13.13
CA ASP A 90 -2.30 -1.03 -12.98
C ASP A 90 -3.18 -1.06 -11.71
N ALA A 91 -2.71 -1.73 -10.65
CA ALA A 91 -3.59 -2.13 -9.55
C ALA A 91 -3.25 -1.60 -8.17
N ILE A 92 -2.01 -1.18 -7.93
CA ILE A 92 -1.58 -0.68 -6.61
C ILE A 92 -0.78 0.62 -6.76
N SER A 93 -0.56 1.31 -5.64
CA SER A 93 0.33 2.47 -5.57
C SER A 93 1.80 2.06 -5.38
N SER A 94 2.72 3.00 -5.63
CA SER A 94 4.15 2.79 -5.39
C SER A 94 4.48 2.49 -3.92
N ALA A 95 3.70 3.01 -2.97
CA ALA A 95 3.91 2.83 -1.53
C ALA A 95 3.74 1.37 -1.05
N GLN A 96 3.16 0.50 -1.89
CA GLN A 96 2.90 -0.92 -1.60
C GLN A 96 3.87 -1.86 -2.33
N ALA A 97 4.80 -1.32 -3.11
CA ALA A 97 5.70 -2.08 -3.95
C ALA A 97 7.15 -1.98 -3.48
N ASP A 98 7.96 -2.94 -3.89
CA ASP A 98 9.42 -2.89 -3.79
C ASP A 98 10.05 -2.53 -5.15
N LEU A 99 9.33 -2.77 -6.27
CA LEU A 99 9.69 -2.33 -7.62
C LEU A 99 8.50 -1.59 -8.27
N VAL A 100 8.77 -0.41 -8.79
CA VAL A 100 7.79 0.41 -9.51
C VAL A 100 8.21 0.53 -10.96
N VAL A 101 7.32 0.10 -11.87
CA VAL A 101 7.51 0.22 -13.32
C VAL A 101 6.60 1.32 -13.86
N GLN A 102 7.20 2.42 -14.30
CA GLN A 102 6.50 3.61 -14.76
C GLN A 102 6.12 3.52 -16.25
N PRO A 103 5.07 4.23 -16.70
CA PRO A 103 4.78 4.38 -18.12
C PRO A 103 5.90 5.15 -18.83
N SER A 104 6.01 5.00 -20.15
CA SER A 104 7.02 5.71 -20.95
C SER A 104 6.84 7.24 -20.98
N THR A 105 5.70 7.75 -20.52
CA THR A 105 5.41 9.19 -20.40
C THR A 105 5.99 9.80 -19.13
N ASN A 106 6.32 8.98 -18.14
CA ASN A 106 7.02 9.42 -16.94
C ASN A 106 8.47 8.97 -17.09
N ASP A 107 9.38 9.90 -17.36
CA ASP A 107 10.77 9.59 -17.68
C ASP A 107 11.60 9.37 -16.39
N THR A 108 11.59 8.14 -15.89
CA THR A 108 12.25 7.72 -14.65
C THR A 108 13.37 6.76 -14.98
N TRP A 109 14.60 7.24 -14.86
CA TRP A 109 15.79 6.39 -14.90
C TRP A 109 15.90 5.55 -13.61
N TRP A 110 16.71 4.49 -13.66
CA TRP A 110 16.94 3.58 -12.53
C TRP A 110 17.30 4.35 -11.27
N ASN A 111 16.63 4.01 -10.17
CA ASN A 111 16.92 4.50 -8.83
C ASN A 111 16.30 3.58 -7.78
N ALA A 112 16.81 3.66 -6.55
CA ALA A 112 16.26 2.96 -5.41
C ALA A 112 16.47 3.69 -4.09
N ASN A 113 15.52 3.53 -3.17
CA ASN A 113 15.77 3.85 -1.77
C ASN A 113 16.80 2.86 -1.18
N SER A 114 17.60 3.30 -0.22
CA SER A 114 18.57 2.42 0.46
C SER A 114 18.01 1.88 1.77
N GLY A 115 18.07 0.57 1.96
CA GLY A 115 17.75 -0.09 3.23
C GLY A 115 16.28 -0.14 3.64
N HIS A 116 15.35 0.15 2.71
CA HIS A 116 13.90 0.27 2.98
C HIS A 116 13.06 -0.86 2.36
N TYR A 117 13.65 -2.04 2.17
CA TYR A 117 12.95 -3.24 1.70
C TYR A 117 11.74 -3.57 2.56
N ARG A 118 10.54 -3.66 1.95
CA ARG A 118 9.26 -3.92 2.60
C ARG A 118 8.86 -2.94 3.71
N THR A 119 9.54 -1.80 3.83
CA THR A 119 9.20 -0.70 4.74
C THR A 119 8.82 0.56 3.98
N GLY A 120 8.46 0.42 2.70
CA GLY A 120 7.95 1.49 1.85
C GLY A 120 8.99 2.17 0.97
N GLY A 121 10.20 1.61 0.86
CA GLY A 121 11.15 1.98 -0.20
C GLY A 121 10.94 1.17 -1.47
N THR A 122 11.35 1.74 -2.60
CA THR A 122 11.16 1.15 -3.93
C THR A 122 12.43 1.25 -4.77
N MET A 123 12.62 0.29 -5.65
CA MET A 123 13.36 0.44 -6.91
C MET A 123 12.40 1.01 -7.96
N ASN A 124 12.84 1.91 -8.84
CA ASN A 124 11.97 2.61 -9.79
C ASN A 124 12.61 2.68 -11.18
N VAL A 125 11.82 2.42 -12.23
CA VAL A 125 12.26 2.49 -13.62
C VAL A 125 11.08 2.67 -14.56
N SER A 126 11.27 3.39 -15.67
CA SER A 126 10.28 3.45 -16.74
C SER A 126 10.39 2.32 -17.75
N ILE A 127 9.26 1.89 -18.30
CA ILE A 127 9.21 0.76 -19.25
C ILE A 127 10.07 0.97 -20.51
N ASN A 128 10.29 2.23 -20.94
CA ASN A 128 11.18 2.58 -22.05
C ASN A 128 12.68 2.40 -21.74
N TYR A 129 13.02 2.10 -20.49
CA TYR A 129 14.37 1.74 -20.06
C TYR A 129 14.53 0.23 -19.82
N ILE A 130 13.52 -0.58 -20.16
CA ILE A 130 13.56 -2.05 -20.11
C ILE A 130 13.62 -2.62 -21.55
N ASN A 131 14.47 -2.03 -22.40
CA ASN A 131 14.54 -2.33 -23.85
C ASN A 131 15.17 -3.68 -24.16
N ASP A 132 16.11 -4.13 -23.32
CA ASP A 132 16.71 -5.46 -23.38
C ASP A 132 16.67 -6.07 -21.96
N PRO A 133 15.51 -6.61 -21.55
CA PRO A 133 15.30 -7.05 -20.18
C PRO A 133 16.32 -8.10 -19.72
N ALA A 134 16.81 -8.94 -20.64
CA ALA A 134 17.80 -9.96 -20.33
C ALA A 134 19.15 -9.32 -19.92
N ASN A 135 19.57 -8.28 -20.63
CA ASN A 135 20.83 -7.58 -20.33
C ASN A 135 20.71 -6.53 -19.22
N GLN A 136 19.49 -6.13 -18.86
CA GLN A 136 19.23 -5.10 -17.84
C GLN A 136 18.94 -5.68 -16.45
N GLY A 137 18.86 -7.01 -16.31
CA GLY A 137 18.71 -7.68 -15.01
C GLY A 137 19.81 -7.30 -14.01
N ALA A 138 21.02 -7.04 -14.49
CA ALA A 138 22.13 -6.59 -13.65
C ALA A 138 21.93 -5.16 -13.10
N ILE A 139 21.25 -4.26 -13.84
CA ILE A 139 20.92 -2.92 -13.33
C ILE A 139 19.84 -3.04 -12.24
N LEU A 140 18.85 -3.91 -12.43
CA LEU A 140 17.88 -4.16 -11.36
C LEU A 140 18.51 -4.84 -10.13
N ALA A 141 19.49 -5.73 -10.31
CA ALA A 141 20.21 -6.35 -9.20
C ALA A 141 21.06 -5.33 -8.42
N HIS A 142 21.58 -4.34 -9.14
CA HIS A 142 22.23 -3.17 -8.58
C HIS A 142 21.25 -2.39 -7.66
N GLU A 143 20.09 -1.99 -8.19
CA GLU A 143 19.07 -1.26 -7.41
C GLU A 143 18.54 -2.06 -6.21
N PHE A 144 18.43 -3.38 -6.35
CA PHE A 144 18.05 -4.26 -5.25
C PHE A 144 19.09 -4.27 -4.13
N SER A 145 20.37 -4.15 -4.45
CA SER A 145 21.45 -4.10 -3.46
C SER A 145 21.33 -2.84 -2.59
N HIS A 146 20.89 -1.71 -3.17
CA HIS A 146 20.51 -0.53 -2.40
C HIS A 146 19.34 -0.83 -1.47
N LEU A 147 18.22 -1.28 -2.05
CA LEU A 147 16.97 -1.44 -1.29
C LEU A 147 17.09 -2.45 -0.14
N VAL A 148 17.72 -3.59 -0.40
CA VAL A 148 17.73 -4.75 0.52
C VAL A 148 18.99 -4.83 1.37
N PHE A 149 20.16 -4.54 0.79
CA PHE A 149 21.44 -4.68 1.49
C PHE A 149 21.97 -3.37 2.06
N ASP A 150 21.27 -2.26 1.82
CA ASP A 150 21.63 -0.95 2.35
C ASP A 150 23.05 -0.54 1.97
N ALA A 151 23.45 -0.87 0.74
CA ALA A 151 24.70 -0.42 0.16
C ALA A 151 24.55 1.07 -0.19
N ARG A 152 24.68 1.98 0.79
CA ARG A 152 24.37 3.43 0.62
C ARG A 152 25.35 4.21 -0.24
N ASP A 153 26.30 3.52 -0.84
CA ASP A 153 27.57 4.10 -1.23
C ASP A 153 27.48 4.92 -2.53
N GLU A 154 26.56 4.65 -3.46
CA GLU A 154 26.57 5.33 -4.79
C GLU A 154 26.10 6.78 -4.89
N TYR A 155 25.36 7.31 -3.92
CA TYR A 155 24.80 8.66 -4.04
C TYR A 155 25.83 9.80 -3.75
N GLU A 156 27.10 9.46 -3.53
CA GLU A 156 28.20 10.40 -3.33
C GLU A 156 29.27 10.27 -4.43
N SER A 157 29.16 11.08 -5.48
CA SER A 157 30.20 11.20 -6.51
C SER A 157 31.48 11.82 -5.95
N ARG A 158 32.63 11.19 -6.22
CA ARG A 158 33.96 11.63 -5.77
C ARG A 158 34.95 11.65 -6.92
N VAL A 159 35.95 12.52 -6.82
CA VAL A 159 37.13 12.46 -7.71
C VAL A 159 37.88 11.15 -7.44
N ALA A 160 38.30 10.45 -8.50
CA ALA A 160 39.07 9.21 -8.41
C ALA A 160 40.29 9.33 -7.46
N GLY A 161 40.56 8.26 -6.71
CA GLY A 161 41.49 8.19 -5.59
C GLY A 161 40.95 8.70 -4.25
N CYS A 162 39.67 8.51 -3.93
CA CYS A 162 39.02 9.05 -2.71
C CYS A 162 39.08 10.58 -2.56
N GLY A 163 39.04 11.31 -3.67
CA GLY A 163 39.09 12.77 -3.65
C GLY A 163 37.81 13.44 -3.13
N ALA A 164 37.75 14.76 -3.25
CA ALA A 164 36.58 15.54 -2.83
C ALA A 164 35.31 15.13 -3.58
N LEU A 165 34.15 15.38 -2.97
CA LEU A 165 32.84 15.21 -3.59
C LEU A 165 32.74 16.08 -4.86
N ASN A 166 32.27 15.51 -5.98
CA ASN A 166 32.25 16.15 -7.30
C ASN A 166 30.96 15.91 -8.08
N GLY A 167 29.83 16.38 -7.56
CA GLY A 167 28.56 16.45 -8.30
C GLY A 167 27.48 15.49 -7.79
N GLY A 168 26.50 15.19 -8.65
CA GLY A 168 25.32 14.38 -8.34
C GLY A 168 25.62 12.90 -8.14
N ALA A 169 24.58 12.12 -7.79
CA ALA A 169 24.65 10.67 -7.56
C ALA A 169 25.25 9.96 -8.78
N SER A 170 26.41 9.33 -8.61
CA SER A 170 27.10 8.59 -9.65
C SER A 170 28.11 7.65 -9.00
N CYS A 171 28.23 6.44 -9.56
CA CYS A 171 29.25 5.49 -9.18
C CYS A 171 30.65 6.15 -9.35
N PRO A 172 31.59 5.98 -8.39
CA PRO A 172 32.93 6.48 -8.54
C PRO A 172 33.61 5.75 -9.70
N VAL A 173 34.39 6.48 -10.50
CA VAL A 173 35.24 5.87 -11.52
C VAL A 173 36.55 5.47 -10.81
N PRO A 174 36.87 4.18 -10.69
CA PRO A 174 38.05 3.74 -9.96
C PRO A 174 39.32 4.25 -10.63
N ALA A 175 40.31 4.63 -9.82
CA ALA A 175 41.62 5.02 -10.32
C ALA A 175 42.25 3.86 -11.11
N SER A 176 43.01 4.21 -12.16
CA SER A 176 43.69 3.23 -13.02
C SER A 176 44.50 2.22 -12.20
N GLY A 177 44.18 0.93 -12.33
CA GLY A 177 44.90 -0.18 -11.66
C GLY A 177 44.34 -0.58 -10.29
N VAL A 178 43.21 0.01 -9.87
CA VAL A 178 42.42 -0.45 -8.72
C VAL A 178 41.36 -1.44 -9.20
N ASN A 179 41.05 -2.45 -8.37
CA ASN A 179 39.99 -3.41 -8.65
C ASN A 179 38.60 -2.74 -8.65
N THR A 180 37.64 -3.33 -9.35
CA THR A 180 36.27 -2.77 -9.55
C THR A 180 35.18 -3.76 -9.11
N GLY A 181 34.09 -3.33 -8.47
CA GLY A 181 32.89 -4.17 -8.10
C GLY A 181 31.54 -3.40 -8.13
N LEU A 182 30.31 -4.02 -7.95
CA LEU A 182 28.85 -3.52 -7.83
C LEU A 182 28.57 -2.05 -7.78
N MET A 183 29.52 -1.28 -7.33
CA MET A 183 29.28 0.09 -7.05
C MET A 183 30.30 1.05 -7.69
N ASP A 184 31.18 0.57 -8.60
CA ASP A 184 32.18 1.31 -9.41
C ASP A 184 31.79 1.55 -10.88
N GLY A 185 31.74 2.81 -11.31
CA GLY A 185 31.30 3.20 -12.65
C GLY A 185 32.39 3.15 -13.70
N ASN A 186 32.46 2.08 -14.51
CA ASN A 186 33.33 2.04 -15.70
C ASN A 186 32.53 2.21 -17.01
N GLY A 187 31.67 3.23 -17.07
CA GLY A 187 31.01 3.69 -18.31
C GLY A 187 29.71 2.98 -18.71
N THR A 188 29.28 1.97 -17.97
CA THR A 188 27.91 1.44 -17.93
C THR A 188 27.47 1.48 -16.47
N GLU A 189 26.20 1.75 -16.18
CA GLU A 189 25.59 1.74 -14.83
C GLU A 189 25.52 0.31 -14.22
N LEU A 190 26.51 -0.50 -14.55
CA LEU A 190 26.67 -1.88 -14.16
C LEU A 190 28.04 -1.95 -13.54
N CYS A 191 28.06 -2.20 -12.26
CA CYS A 191 29.26 -1.96 -11.53
C CYS A 191 29.92 -3.26 -10.99
N TRP A 192 29.36 -4.50 -10.98
CA TRP A 192 30.05 -5.74 -10.47
C TRP A 192 30.71 -6.33 -11.68
N GLY A 193 31.88 -5.77 -12.00
CA GLY A 193 32.80 -6.26 -12.99
C GLY A 193 32.24 -6.26 -14.41
N GLN A 194 33.13 -6.08 -15.37
CA GLN A 194 32.87 -6.61 -16.69
C GLN A 194 32.93 -8.12 -16.58
N GLY A 195 31.78 -8.76 -16.35
CA GLY A 195 31.57 -10.14 -16.77
C GLY A 195 32.06 -10.28 -18.20
N ASN A 196 32.78 -11.35 -18.48
CA ASN A 196 33.13 -11.67 -19.84
C ASN A 196 31.82 -11.78 -20.65
N PRO A 197 31.58 -10.95 -21.69
CA PRO A 197 30.33 -11.02 -22.45
C PRO A 197 30.10 -12.37 -23.15
N GLY A 198 31.12 -13.23 -23.20
CA GLY A 198 31.05 -14.60 -23.70
C GLY A 198 30.83 -15.68 -22.63
N ASP A 199 30.74 -15.31 -21.34
CA ASP A 199 30.54 -16.22 -20.22
C ASP A 199 29.34 -15.76 -19.37
N LEU A 200 28.18 -16.34 -19.68
CA LEU A 200 26.94 -16.07 -18.94
C LEU A 200 26.86 -16.82 -17.60
N THR A 201 27.91 -17.54 -17.21
CA THR A 201 27.97 -18.31 -15.96
C THR A 201 28.75 -17.61 -14.84
N ASP A 202 29.56 -16.59 -15.15
CA ASP A 202 30.18 -15.67 -14.17
C ASP A 202 30.08 -14.25 -14.74
N VAL A 203 29.00 -13.56 -14.36
CA VAL A 203 28.66 -12.24 -14.87
C VAL A 203 29.47 -11.15 -14.15
N SER A 204 30.18 -11.51 -13.08
CA SER A 204 30.92 -10.61 -12.20
C SER A 204 32.41 -10.44 -12.56
N GLY A 205 32.99 -11.37 -13.32
CA GLY A 205 34.44 -11.42 -13.56
C GLY A 205 35.28 -11.78 -12.33
N GLY A 206 34.66 -12.29 -11.26
CA GLY A 206 35.30 -13.00 -10.14
C GLY A 206 35.79 -12.15 -8.96
N ASP A 207 35.66 -10.82 -8.95
CA ASP A 207 35.99 -9.98 -7.78
C ASP A 207 34.71 -9.38 -7.16
N HIS A 208 34.18 -10.10 -6.17
CA HIS A 208 32.98 -9.74 -5.41
C HIS A 208 33.29 -8.78 -4.23
N ASP A 209 34.47 -8.15 -4.24
CA ASP A 209 35.12 -7.43 -3.13
C ASP A 209 34.89 -8.09 -1.75
N PRO A 210 35.52 -9.24 -1.46
CA PRO A 210 35.55 -9.79 -0.11
C PRO A 210 36.62 -9.14 0.78
N THR A 211 37.47 -8.23 0.27
CA THR A 211 38.71 -7.83 0.96
C THR A 211 38.90 -6.33 1.18
N ASN A 212 37.90 -5.50 0.87
CA ASN A 212 37.91 -4.05 1.09
C ASN A 212 39.05 -3.38 0.29
N VAL A 213 39.25 -3.84 -0.94
CA VAL A 213 40.36 -3.43 -1.82
C VAL A 213 39.91 -2.60 -3.01
N THR A 214 38.60 -2.39 -3.16
CA THR A 214 38.05 -1.47 -4.15
C THR A 214 38.17 -0.03 -3.66
N GLU A 215 38.18 0.91 -4.61
CA GLU A 215 38.15 2.32 -4.26
C GLU A 215 36.86 2.63 -3.49
N GLN A 216 35.73 2.10 -3.95
CA GLN A 216 34.44 2.32 -3.35
C GLN A 216 34.35 1.85 -1.89
N SER A 217 34.86 0.67 -1.54
CA SER A 217 34.85 0.17 -0.16
C SER A 217 35.77 0.96 0.76
N SER A 218 36.94 1.36 0.27
CA SER A 218 37.95 2.11 1.03
C SER A 218 37.64 3.61 1.23
N CYS A 219 36.97 4.27 0.29
CA CYS A 219 36.69 5.72 0.35
C CYS A 219 35.45 6.12 1.14
N ARG A 220 34.57 5.16 1.50
CA ARG A 220 33.24 5.43 2.05
C ARG A 220 33.11 4.92 3.49
N ASN A 221 32.66 3.68 3.66
CA ASN A 221 32.41 3.08 4.98
C ASN A 221 33.58 2.23 5.49
N ASN A 222 34.66 2.12 4.70
CA ASN A 222 35.81 1.25 4.97
C ASN A 222 35.38 -0.19 5.27
N ARG A 223 34.42 -0.67 4.46
CA ARG A 223 33.87 -2.03 4.49
C ARG A 223 33.78 -2.53 3.06
N SER A 224 34.22 -3.76 2.84
CA SER A 224 33.96 -4.49 1.61
C SER A 224 32.45 -4.71 1.42
N VAL A 225 32.00 -4.99 0.20
CA VAL A 225 30.55 -5.21 -0.04
C VAL A 225 30.05 -6.42 0.74
N TRP A 226 30.86 -7.47 0.89
CA TRP A 226 30.54 -8.60 1.77
C TRP A 226 30.50 -8.24 3.26
N ASP A 227 31.37 -7.35 3.73
CA ASP A 227 31.30 -6.87 5.11
C ASP A 227 30.04 -6.04 5.35
N GLN A 228 29.60 -5.27 4.36
CA GLN A 228 28.33 -4.54 4.40
C GLN A 228 27.14 -5.51 4.40
N LEU A 229 27.15 -6.51 3.52
CA LEU A 229 26.10 -7.53 3.43
C LEU A 229 25.96 -8.33 4.72
N VAL A 230 27.06 -8.85 5.28
CA VAL A 230 27.06 -9.58 6.56
C VAL A 230 26.70 -8.66 7.72
N TRP A 231 27.09 -7.39 7.68
CA TRP A 231 26.69 -6.44 8.72
C TRP A 231 25.18 -6.10 8.66
N ALA A 232 24.59 -6.02 7.46
CA ALA A 232 23.15 -5.90 7.32
C ALA A 232 22.47 -7.21 7.75
N TRP A 233 22.99 -8.35 7.31
CA TRP A 233 22.30 -9.64 7.41
C TRP A 233 23.15 -10.73 8.09
N PRO A 234 23.54 -10.54 9.37
CA PRO A 234 24.58 -11.32 10.04
C PRO A 234 24.22 -12.79 10.28
N SER A 235 22.93 -13.14 10.33
CA SER A 235 22.50 -14.53 10.44
C SER A 235 22.07 -15.16 9.11
N THR A 236 21.95 -14.37 8.04
CA THR A 236 21.46 -14.81 6.71
C THR A 236 22.60 -15.13 5.75
N PHE A 237 23.61 -14.26 5.71
CA PHE A 237 24.72 -14.38 4.77
C PHE A 237 26.00 -14.78 5.48
N LEU A 238 26.84 -15.49 4.75
CA LEU A 238 28.20 -15.81 5.13
C LEU A 238 29.14 -15.18 4.13
N LYS A 239 30.06 -14.36 4.64
CA LYS A 239 31.16 -13.85 3.84
C LYS A 239 32.07 -15.01 3.44
N PRO A 240 32.42 -15.17 2.15
CA PRO A 240 33.37 -16.18 1.71
C PRO A 240 34.77 -15.90 2.29
N VAL A 241 35.54 -16.97 2.51
CA VAL A 241 36.89 -16.90 3.13
C VAL A 241 37.96 -16.45 2.12
N GLY A 242 37.63 -16.37 0.82
CA GLY A 242 38.52 -15.99 -0.27
C GLY A 242 37.76 -15.44 -1.48
N ALA A 243 38.38 -15.48 -2.67
CA ALA A 243 37.69 -15.19 -3.92
C ALA A 243 36.51 -16.16 -4.10
N PRO A 244 35.38 -15.68 -4.66
CA PRO A 244 34.22 -16.50 -5.00
C PRO A 244 34.62 -17.78 -5.73
N ASP A 245 33.93 -18.86 -5.40
CA ASP A 245 34.01 -20.08 -6.18
C ASP A 245 33.04 -19.90 -7.37
N PRO A 246 33.51 -19.81 -8.64
CA PRO A 246 32.60 -19.79 -9.79
C PRO A 246 31.81 -21.10 -9.94
N GLU A 247 32.21 -22.16 -9.22
CA GLU A 247 31.43 -23.38 -9.04
C GLU A 247 30.65 -23.41 -7.72
N ALA A 248 30.55 -22.30 -6.96
CA ALA A 248 29.87 -22.21 -5.66
C ALA A 248 28.48 -22.85 -5.75
N ASN A 249 28.43 -24.10 -5.28
CA ASN A 249 27.30 -25.03 -5.27
C ASN A 249 26.84 -25.63 -6.60
N GLY A 250 27.40 -25.28 -7.77
CA GLY A 250 27.07 -25.89 -9.08
C GLY A 250 25.56 -25.91 -9.41
N ALA A 251 24.78 -25.04 -8.76
CA ALA A 251 23.34 -25.16 -8.65
C ALA A 251 22.67 -24.09 -9.51
N VAL A 252 21.70 -24.50 -10.32
CA VAL A 252 20.96 -23.60 -11.21
C VAL A 252 20.07 -22.66 -10.38
N VAL A 253 20.00 -21.37 -10.69
CA VAL A 253 19.05 -20.43 -10.06
C VAL A 253 17.62 -20.97 -10.18
N ASN A 254 16.83 -20.99 -9.10
CA ASN A 254 15.43 -21.38 -9.25
C ASN A 254 14.70 -20.25 -9.99
N PRO A 255 13.85 -20.57 -10.99
CA PRO A 255 13.10 -19.53 -11.67
C PRO A 255 12.13 -18.86 -10.68
N PRO A 256 12.01 -17.52 -10.69
CA PRO A 256 11.01 -16.83 -9.88
C PRO A 256 9.59 -17.32 -10.19
N ASN A 257 8.77 -17.43 -9.15
CA ASN A 257 7.35 -17.74 -9.29
C ASN A 257 6.55 -16.43 -9.45
N PHE A 258 6.00 -16.18 -10.63
CA PHE A 258 5.24 -14.97 -10.89
C PHE A 258 3.76 -15.16 -10.61
N VAL A 259 3.20 -14.28 -9.78
CA VAL A 259 1.76 -14.13 -9.56
C VAL A 259 1.34 -12.80 -10.13
N ILE A 260 0.54 -12.80 -11.21
CA ILE A 260 -0.03 -11.57 -11.76
C ILE A 260 -1.44 -11.43 -11.20
N THR A 261 -1.68 -10.40 -10.41
CA THR A 261 -3.00 -10.18 -9.80
C THR A 261 -3.96 -9.55 -10.79
N ALA A 262 -5.23 -9.96 -10.75
CA ALA A 262 -6.30 -9.21 -11.41
C ALA A 262 -6.43 -7.81 -10.76
N ASN A 263 -6.68 -6.81 -11.60
CA ASN A 263 -6.92 -5.42 -11.17
C ASN A 263 -8.40 -5.15 -10.82
N ASN A 264 -9.23 -6.19 -10.79
CA ASN A 264 -10.64 -6.00 -10.46
C ASN A 264 -10.73 -5.61 -8.98
N VAL A 265 -11.40 -4.50 -8.68
CA VAL A 265 -11.76 -4.14 -7.31
C VAL A 265 -12.85 -5.10 -6.87
N ARG A 266 -12.59 -5.88 -5.83
CA ARG A 266 -13.51 -6.88 -5.29
C ARG A 266 -13.91 -6.51 -3.88
N VAL A 267 -15.21 -6.33 -3.66
CA VAL A 267 -15.75 -5.93 -2.35
C VAL A 267 -16.86 -6.88 -1.93
N VAL A 268 -16.89 -7.26 -0.66
CA VAL A 268 -18.06 -7.89 -0.04
C VAL A 268 -18.61 -6.96 1.03
N LEU A 269 -19.86 -6.53 0.87
CA LEU A 269 -20.59 -5.82 1.93
C LEU A 269 -21.09 -6.85 2.94
N VAL A 270 -20.77 -6.65 4.21
CA VAL A 270 -21.19 -7.50 5.34
C VAL A 270 -22.05 -6.64 6.26
N LEU A 271 -23.35 -6.92 6.24
CA LEU A 271 -24.40 -6.00 6.69
C LEU A 271 -25.17 -6.61 7.87
N ASP A 272 -25.11 -5.95 9.02
CA ASP A 272 -25.80 -6.36 10.25
C ASP A 272 -27.32 -6.21 10.11
N GLU A 273 -28.05 -7.27 10.43
CA GLU A 273 -29.51 -7.30 10.48
C GLU A 273 -30.02 -7.48 11.91
N SER A 274 -29.20 -7.39 12.94
CA SER A 274 -29.61 -7.64 14.32
C SER A 274 -30.79 -6.76 14.77
N GLY A 275 -31.55 -7.23 15.77
CA GLY A 275 -32.79 -6.56 16.19
C GLY A 275 -32.60 -5.10 16.62
N SER A 276 -31.40 -4.72 17.09
CA SER A 276 -31.04 -3.33 17.42
C SER A 276 -31.08 -2.39 16.22
N MET A 277 -30.97 -2.91 15.00
CA MET A 277 -31.05 -2.13 13.77
C MET A 277 -32.43 -1.49 13.53
N ASN A 278 -33.45 -1.91 14.26
CA ASN A 278 -34.78 -1.27 14.24
C ASN A 278 -34.89 -0.05 15.17
N ASN A 279 -33.84 0.28 15.94
CA ASN A 279 -33.85 1.40 16.86
C ASN A 279 -33.66 2.73 16.12
N GLU A 280 -34.09 3.82 16.78
CA GLU A 280 -34.03 5.23 16.33
C GLU A 280 -35.00 5.59 15.19
N SER A 281 -35.07 6.87 14.85
CA SER A 281 -35.89 7.38 13.74
C SER A 281 -35.12 8.45 12.96
N PRO A 282 -34.82 8.23 11.66
CA PRO A 282 -35.01 6.99 10.90
C PRO A 282 -34.25 5.81 11.52
N SER A 283 -34.74 4.58 11.30
CA SER A 283 -34.11 3.40 11.91
C SER A 283 -32.68 3.20 11.39
N ARG A 284 -31.82 2.59 12.20
CA ARG A 284 -30.44 2.25 11.78
C ARG A 284 -30.41 1.42 10.50
N MET A 285 -31.36 0.50 10.32
CA MET A 285 -31.56 -0.25 9.09
C MET A 285 -31.85 0.67 7.89
N GLN A 286 -32.77 1.63 8.02
CA GLN A 286 -33.04 2.57 6.92
C GLN A 286 -31.79 3.36 6.52
N ARG A 287 -30.96 3.75 7.49
CA ARG A 287 -29.69 4.45 7.22
C ARG A 287 -28.67 3.55 6.54
N LEU A 288 -28.57 2.29 6.98
CA LEU A 288 -27.72 1.29 6.34
C LEU A 288 -28.12 1.06 4.88
N GLN A 289 -29.42 0.94 4.61
CA GLN A 289 -29.94 0.75 3.26
C GLN A 289 -29.59 1.91 2.32
N VAL A 290 -29.66 3.15 2.83
CA VAL A 290 -29.25 4.34 2.09
C VAL A 290 -27.75 4.35 1.84
N ALA A 291 -26.94 4.15 2.88
CA ALA A 291 -25.47 4.18 2.77
C ALA A 291 -24.92 3.08 1.86
N ALA A 292 -25.44 1.85 1.96
CA ALA A 292 -25.10 0.77 1.04
C ALA A 292 -25.57 1.06 -0.40
N GLY A 293 -26.71 1.73 -0.56
CA GLY A 293 -27.16 2.24 -1.85
C GLY A 293 -26.23 3.30 -2.45
N ASP A 294 -25.73 4.25 -1.64
CA ASP A 294 -24.75 5.25 -2.06
C ASP A 294 -23.42 4.59 -2.48
N PHE A 295 -22.96 3.57 -1.75
CA PHE A 295 -21.81 2.75 -2.15
C PHE A 295 -22.03 2.08 -3.51
N ILE A 296 -23.18 1.44 -3.71
CA ILE A 296 -23.54 0.81 -4.99
C ILE A 296 -23.63 1.84 -6.12
N ALA A 297 -24.10 3.06 -5.83
CA ALA A 297 -24.25 4.12 -6.82
C ALA A 297 -22.90 4.74 -7.23
N THR A 298 -21.98 4.90 -6.28
CA THR A 298 -20.64 5.47 -6.52
C THR A 298 -19.65 4.46 -7.10
N ALA A 299 -19.84 3.16 -6.84
CA ALA A 299 -18.95 2.12 -7.32
C ALA A 299 -18.80 2.06 -8.85
N GLU A 300 -17.59 1.78 -9.32
CA GLU A 300 -17.29 1.69 -10.76
C GLU A 300 -17.91 0.44 -11.40
N ASN A 301 -18.19 0.51 -12.71
CA ASN A 301 -18.79 -0.61 -13.44
C ASN A 301 -17.93 -1.88 -13.43
N GLY A 302 -16.61 -1.74 -13.29
CA GLY A 302 -15.65 -2.85 -13.20
C GLY A 302 -15.52 -3.47 -11.80
N THR A 303 -16.13 -2.89 -10.77
CA THR A 303 -16.11 -3.44 -9.42
C THR A 303 -16.90 -4.75 -9.38
N GLU A 304 -16.30 -5.77 -8.77
CA GLU A 304 -16.98 -7.01 -8.40
C GLU A 304 -17.51 -6.87 -6.99
N LEU A 305 -18.82 -6.97 -6.81
CA LEU A 305 -19.46 -6.74 -5.52
C LEU A 305 -20.15 -8.03 -5.06
N GLY A 306 -20.10 -8.35 -3.77
CA GLY A 306 -20.93 -9.36 -3.11
C GLY A 306 -21.67 -8.75 -1.91
N ILE A 307 -22.75 -9.38 -1.47
CA ILE A 307 -23.50 -8.97 -0.26
C ILE A 307 -23.70 -10.19 0.63
N VAL A 308 -23.34 -10.02 1.89
CA VAL A 308 -23.68 -10.90 3.01
C VAL A 308 -24.48 -10.06 4.00
N SER A 309 -25.64 -10.56 4.41
CA SER A 309 -26.26 -10.06 5.65
C SER A 309 -26.16 -11.12 6.74
N TYR A 310 -26.22 -10.69 8.01
CA TYR A 310 -26.07 -11.60 9.14
C TYR A 310 -26.88 -11.16 10.36
N SER A 311 -27.27 -12.15 11.16
CA SER A 311 -27.79 -11.98 12.52
C SER A 311 -27.16 -13.00 13.47
N ASP A 312 -27.90 -14.04 13.90
CA ASP A 312 -27.38 -15.22 14.58
C ASP A 312 -26.44 -16.06 13.70
N THR A 313 -26.71 -16.08 12.39
CA THR A 313 -25.90 -16.69 11.33
C THR A 313 -25.83 -15.76 10.12
N ALA A 314 -25.00 -16.09 9.14
CA ALA A 314 -24.90 -15.45 7.83
C ALA A 314 -25.33 -16.41 6.69
N ASN A 315 -26.15 -17.42 7.02
CA ASN A 315 -26.53 -18.48 6.09
C ASN A 315 -27.77 -18.07 5.28
N PRO A 316 -27.71 -18.07 3.94
CA PRO A 316 -28.87 -17.73 3.12
C PRO A 316 -30.08 -18.66 3.28
N ALA A 317 -29.85 -19.90 3.75
CA ALA A 317 -30.94 -20.82 4.08
C ALA A 317 -31.79 -20.35 5.28
N ASP A 318 -31.24 -19.47 6.13
CA ASP A 318 -31.92 -18.90 7.29
C ASP A 318 -32.65 -17.58 6.96
N GLY A 319 -32.64 -17.15 5.69
CA GLY A 319 -33.32 -15.95 5.21
C GLY A 319 -32.42 -14.72 5.07
N HIS A 320 -31.11 -14.86 5.27
CA HIS A 320 -30.12 -13.79 5.11
C HIS A 320 -29.70 -13.62 3.63
N SER A 321 -29.30 -12.41 3.25
CA SER A 321 -28.77 -12.10 1.93
C SER A 321 -27.42 -12.80 1.72
N GLY A 322 -27.25 -13.41 0.55
CA GLY A 322 -26.04 -14.14 0.18
C GLY A 322 -25.74 -13.98 -1.31
N LEU A 323 -25.70 -12.74 -1.78
CA LEU A 323 -25.50 -12.45 -3.18
C LEU A 323 -24.03 -12.62 -3.55
N ALA A 324 -23.75 -13.63 -4.37
CA ALA A 324 -22.40 -14.00 -4.78
C ALA A 324 -21.71 -12.85 -5.54
N ILE A 325 -20.38 -12.80 -5.42
CA ILE A 325 -19.55 -11.79 -6.07
C ILE A 325 -19.75 -11.84 -7.59
N ALA A 326 -20.10 -10.71 -8.20
CA ALA A 326 -20.18 -10.55 -9.64
C ALA A 326 -19.89 -9.09 -10.07
N PRO A 327 -19.53 -8.86 -11.35
CA PRO A 327 -19.32 -7.51 -11.88
C PRO A 327 -20.57 -6.63 -11.77
N LEU A 328 -20.40 -5.40 -11.29
CA LEU A 328 -21.50 -4.52 -10.93
C LEU A 328 -22.31 -4.02 -12.13
N VAL A 329 -21.67 -3.77 -13.29
CA VAL A 329 -22.27 -3.12 -14.47
C VAL A 329 -23.64 -3.66 -14.88
N ALA A 330 -23.79 -4.98 -14.99
CA ALA A 330 -25.04 -5.61 -15.43
C ALA A 330 -26.02 -5.87 -14.29
N ASN A 331 -25.59 -5.62 -13.05
CA ASN A 331 -26.19 -6.22 -11.87
C ASN A 331 -26.63 -5.21 -10.80
N ARG A 332 -26.34 -3.91 -10.95
CA ARG A 332 -26.69 -2.86 -9.94
C ARG A 332 -28.11 -2.98 -9.38
N ALA A 333 -29.10 -3.29 -10.23
CA ALA A 333 -30.48 -3.46 -9.79
C ALA A 333 -30.66 -4.62 -8.80
N ALA A 334 -29.96 -5.74 -8.98
CA ALA A 334 -30.04 -6.88 -8.08
C ALA A 334 -29.43 -6.57 -6.71
N TRP A 335 -28.30 -5.85 -6.66
CA TRP A 335 -27.66 -5.44 -5.40
C TRP A 335 -28.53 -4.42 -4.66
N ASN A 336 -29.09 -3.43 -5.36
CA ASN A 336 -30.02 -2.47 -4.76
C ASN A 336 -31.28 -3.15 -4.20
N ASN A 337 -31.82 -4.15 -4.92
CA ASN A 337 -32.97 -4.91 -4.44
C ASN A 337 -32.64 -5.70 -3.16
N GLU A 338 -31.48 -6.35 -3.09
CA GLU A 338 -31.04 -7.04 -1.86
C GLU A 338 -30.88 -6.07 -0.69
N VAL A 339 -30.18 -4.96 -0.88
CA VAL A 339 -30.03 -3.93 0.16
C VAL A 339 -31.40 -3.42 0.64
N SER A 340 -32.32 -3.13 -0.29
CA SER A 340 -33.67 -2.66 0.07
C SER A 340 -34.51 -3.72 0.80
N GLY A 341 -34.17 -5.00 0.66
CA GLY A 341 -34.87 -6.13 1.25
C GLY A 341 -34.42 -6.48 2.67
N LEU A 342 -33.28 -5.93 3.13
CA LEU A 342 -32.74 -6.18 4.47
C LEU A 342 -33.77 -5.83 5.55
N SER A 343 -33.88 -6.67 6.59
CA SER A 343 -34.86 -6.49 7.66
C SER A 343 -34.26 -6.84 9.02
N PRO A 344 -34.56 -6.06 10.07
CA PRO A 344 -33.95 -6.26 11.38
C PRO A 344 -34.58 -7.44 12.15
N GLY A 345 -33.75 -8.26 12.81
CA GLY A 345 -34.13 -9.38 13.65
C GLY A 345 -32.92 -10.15 14.19
N GLY A 346 -33.13 -10.90 15.27
CA GLY A 346 -32.11 -11.79 15.82
C GLY A 346 -30.98 -11.09 16.58
N TRP A 347 -29.84 -11.75 16.61
CA TRP A 347 -28.64 -11.39 17.39
C TRP A 347 -27.49 -10.94 16.49
N THR A 348 -26.27 -10.80 17.02
CA THR A 348 -25.12 -10.23 16.28
C THR A 348 -23.96 -11.23 16.24
N ASN A 349 -23.76 -11.89 15.10
CA ASN A 349 -22.67 -12.84 14.82
C ASN A 349 -21.75 -12.31 13.73
N ILE A 350 -20.85 -11.40 14.11
CA ILE A 350 -19.90 -10.78 13.18
C ILE A 350 -18.95 -11.84 12.61
N GLY A 351 -18.53 -12.81 13.43
CA GLY A 351 -17.63 -13.88 13.01
C GLY A 351 -18.17 -14.69 11.83
N ASP A 352 -19.45 -15.08 11.87
CA ASP A 352 -20.08 -15.83 10.78
C ASP A 352 -20.25 -14.98 9.50
N GLY A 353 -20.58 -13.69 9.65
CA GLY A 353 -20.62 -12.73 8.52
C GLY A 353 -19.27 -12.59 7.82
N LEU A 354 -18.19 -12.44 8.59
CA LEU A 354 -16.82 -12.36 8.09
C LEU A 354 -16.37 -13.66 7.42
N GLN A 355 -16.68 -14.82 8.01
CA GLN A 355 -16.39 -16.12 7.42
C GLN A 355 -17.10 -16.29 6.08
N LYS A 356 -18.39 -15.94 6.02
CA LYS A 356 -19.18 -16.07 4.79
C LYS A 356 -18.63 -15.19 3.68
N ALA A 357 -18.18 -13.97 4.01
CA ALA A 357 -17.54 -13.08 3.05
C ALA A 357 -16.23 -13.66 2.51
N LYS A 358 -15.39 -14.24 3.38
CA LYS A 358 -14.18 -14.94 2.96
C LYS A 358 -14.51 -16.12 2.04
N ASP A 359 -15.50 -16.93 2.37
CA ASP A 359 -15.92 -18.07 1.54
C ASP A 359 -16.38 -17.62 0.14
N MET A 360 -17.09 -16.48 0.05
CA MET A 360 -17.47 -15.88 -1.24
C MET A 360 -16.23 -15.44 -2.04
N ILE A 361 -15.26 -14.80 -1.40
CA ILE A 361 -14.01 -14.37 -2.04
C ILE A 361 -13.25 -15.59 -2.60
N VAL A 362 -13.14 -16.66 -1.80
CA VAL A 362 -12.50 -17.91 -2.23
C VAL A 362 -13.26 -18.53 -3.42
N ALA A 363 -14.60 -18.58 -3.35
CA ALA A 363 -15.43 -19.10 -4.43
C ALA A 363 -15.34 -18.26 -5.73
N ALA A 364 -15.07 -16.96 -5.61
CA ALA A 364 -14.84 -16.05 -6.73
C ALA A 364 -13.39 -16.10 -7.29
N GLY A 365 -12.57 -17.06 -6.84
CA GLY A 365 -11.20 -17.26 -7.31
C GLY A 365 -10.11 -16.69 -6.41
N GLY A 366 -10.44 -16.34 -5.16
CA GLY A 366 -9.47 -15.86 -4.16
C GLY A 366 -9.32 -14.34 -4.13
N VAL A 367 -8.24 -13.86 -3.52
CA VAL A 367 -7.94 -12.42 -3.43
C VAL A 367 -7.41 -11.88 -4.76
N THR A 368 -7.76 -10.63 -5.04
CA THR A 368 -7.21 -9.81 -6.13
C THR A 368 -6.19 -8.82 -5.56
N ALA A 369 -5.64 -7.91 -6.37
CA ALA A 369 -4.87 -6.78 -5.86
C ALA A 369 -5.68 -5.88 -4.90
N ASN A 370 -7.00 -5.82 -5.10
CA ASN A 370 -7.91 -4.88 -4.47
C ASN A 370 -9.12 -5.62 -3.90
N THR A 371 -8.89 -6.52 -2.93
CA THR A 371 -9.96 -7.27 -2.26
C THR A 371 -10.21 -6.76 -0.85
N TYR A 372 -11.46 -6.39 -0.56
CA TYR A 372 -11.86 -5.78 0.71
C TYR A 372 -13.19 -6.34 1.22
N ILE A 373 -13.34 -6.38 2.54
CA ILE A 373 -14.64 -6.56 3.19
C ILE A 373 -15.06 -5.19 3.74
N VAL A 374 -16.29 -4.78 3.49
CA VAL A 374 -16.89 -3.60 4.14
C VAL A 374 -17.91 -4.10 5.15
N LEU A 375 -17.57 -4.01 6.44
CA LEU A 375 -18.41 -4.43 7.55
C LEU A 375 -19.16 -3.23 8.13
N MET A 376 -20.45 -3.43 8.39
CA MET A 376 -21.24 -2.52 9.20
C MET A 376 -21.95 -3.27 10.30
N THR A 377 -21.90 -2.74 11.53
CA THR A 377 -22.62 -3.28 12.70
C THR A 377 -23.13 -2.18 13.61
N ASP A 378 -24.21 -2.46 14.36
CA ASP A 378 -24.73 -1.53 15.38
C ASP A 378 -24.64 -2.02 16.82
N GLY A 379 -23.99 -3.16 17.04
CA GLY A 379 -23.94 -3.83 18.32
C GLY A 379 -22.70 -4.70 18.52
N LEU A 380 -22.46 -5.06 19.78
CA LEU A 380 -21.35 -5.97 20.13
C LEU A 380 -21.61 -7.37 19.58
N ASN A 381 -20.54 -8.02 19.12
CA ASN A 381 -20.58 -9.42 18.75
C ASN A 381 -21.02 -10.23 19.96
N ASN A 382 -22.10 -11.00 19.84
CA ASN A 382 -22.69 -11.73 20.96
C ASN A 382 -23.10 -13.16 20.58
N ARG A 383 -22.65 -13.62 19.41
CA ARG A 383 -22.79 -14.98 18.90
C ARG A 383 -21.46 -15.47 18.31
N PRO A 384 -21.20 -16.79 18.37
CA PRO A 384 -21.99 -17.82 19.07
C PRO A 384 -21.96 -17.68 20.61
N SER A 385 -23.05 -18.06 21.29
CA SER A 385 -23.15 -17.99 22.75
C SER A 385 -22.42 -19.17 23.43
N PRO A 386 -21.84 -19.01 24.64
CA PRO A 386 -21.75 -17.79 25.46
C PRO A 386 -20.76 -16.74 24.93
N GLN A 387 -20.77 -15.53 25.49
CA GLN A 387 -19.94 -14.40 25.05
C GLN A 387 -18.46 -14.75 24.85
N ALA A 388 -17.85 -15.53 25.77
CA ALA A 388 -16.46 -15.94 25.63
C ALA A 388 -16.18 -16.76 24.36
N THR A 389 -17.16 -17.52 23.86
CA THR A 389 -17.07 -18.24 22.58
C THR A 389 -17.24 -17.27 21.41
N ALA A 390 -18.14 -16.29 21.52
CA ALA A 390 -18.31 -15.22 20.53
C ALA A 390 -17.01 -14.44 20.31
N ASP A 391 -16.36 -14.03 21.41
CA ASP A 391 -15.10 -13.28 21.39
C ASP A 391 -13.98 -14.11 20.76
N ALA A 392 -13.86 -15.38 21.15
CA ALA A 392 -12.84 -16.27 20.60
C ALA A 392 -13.05 -16.59 19.11
N ASP A 393 -14.30 -16.78 18.68
CA ASP A 393 -14.63 -17.00 17.27
C ASP A 393 -14.30 -15.76 16.42
N LEU A 394 -14.75 -14.57 16.85
CA LEU A 394 -14.44 -13.31 16.15
C LEU A 394 -12.93 -13.09 16.02
N GLN A 395 -12.17 -13.30 17.11
CA GLN A 395 -10.70 -13.17 17.06
C GLN A 395 -10.09 -14.15 16.07
N ALA A 396 -10.54 -15.41 16.04
CA ALA A 396 -10.06 -16.39 15.08
C ALA A 396 -10.35 -15.98 13.63
N LYS A 397 -11.47 -15.30 13.36
CA LYS A 397 -11.79 -14.78 12.01
C LYS A 397 -10.92 -13.59 11.64
N ILE A 398 -10.63 -12.69 12.59
CA ILE A 398 -9.71 -11.57 12.38
C ILE A 398 -8.32 -12.09 12.01
N ASP A 399 -7.79 -13.06 12.77
CA ASP A 399 -6.47 -13.66 12.52
C ASP A 399 -6.42 -14.37 11.15
N ASP A 400 -7.49 -15.07 10.78
CA ASP A 400 -7.60 -15.78 9.51
C ASP A 400 -7.70 -14.83 8.31
N LEU A 401 -8.41 -13.71 8.45
CA LEU A 401 -8.49 -12.66 7.42
C LEU A 401 -7.15 -11.94 7.24
N LEU A 402 -6.45 -11.64 8.35
CA LEU A 402 -5.10 -11.09 8.32
C LEU A 402 -4.14 -12.02 7.58
N ALA A 403 -4.15 -13.31 7.93
CA ALA A 403 -3.32 -14.32 7.27
C ALA A 403 -3.67 -14.49 5.78
N SER A 404 -4.91 -14.21 5.40
CA SER A 404 -5.39 -14.27 4.01
C SER A 404 -5.16 -12.97 3.22
N GLY A 405 -4.65 -11.91 3.87
CA GLY A 405 -4.47 -10.59 3.25
C GLY A 405 -5.79 -9.91 2.86
N ILE A 406 -6.86 -10.14 3.63
CA ILE A 406 -8.19 -9.56 3.36
C ILE A 406 -8.50 -8.47 4.41
N PRO A 407 -8.27 -7.20 4.09
CA PRO A 407 -8.59 -6.08 4.98
C PRO A 407 -10.10 -5.89 5.18
N VAL A 408 -10.49 -5.55 6.41
CA VAL A 408 -11.86 -5.19 6.77
C VAL A 408 -11.99 -3.69 7.02
N TYR A 409 -12.83 -3.04 6.23
CA TYR A 409 -13.22 -1.65 6.40
C TYR A 409 -14.52 -1.63 7.20
N VAL A 410 -14.45 -1.19 8.45
CA VAL A 410 -15.54 -1.37 9.40
C VAL A 410 -16.07 -0.04 9.89
N THR A 411 -17.39 0.08 9.90
CA THR A 411 -18.09 1.22 10.51
C THR A 411 -19.15 0.75 11.47
N CYS A 412 -19.33 1.51 12.55
CA CYS A 412 -20.24 1.13 13.63
C CYS A 412 -21.16 2.29 14.02
N THR A 413 -22.43 1.98 14.28
CA THR A 413 -23.45 2.96 14.69
C THR A 413 -24.05 2.56 16.02
N GLY A 414 -24.34 3.53 16.89
CA GLY A 414 -24.95 3.26 18.19
C GLY A 414 -24.01 3.56 19.37
N GLY A 415 -24.57 3.51 20.57
CA GLY A 415 -23.95 4.01 21.80
C GLY A 415 -23.51 2.93 22.79
N ASP A 416 -23.39 1.67 22.36
CA ASP A 416 -23.01 0.58 23.24
C ASP A 416 -21.56 0.71 23.71
N LEU A 417 -21.35 0.56 25.01
CA LEU A 417 -20.02 0.58 25.63
C LEU A 417 -19.17 -0.55 25.05
N GLY A 418 -18.06 -0.20 24.40
CA GLY A 418 -17.13 -1.14 23.79
C GLY A 418 -17.35 -1.42 22.29
N LEU A 419 -18.43 -0.90 21.69
CA LEU A 419 -18.68 -1.07 20.25
C LEU A 419 -17.57 -0.44 19.41
N GLN A 420 -17.22 0.81 19.70
CA GLN A 420 -16.16 1.53 18.99
C GLN A 420 -14.80 0.81 19.10
N SER A 421 -14.45 0.27 20.27
CA SER A 421 -13.20 -0.48 20.44
C SER A 421 -13.20 -1.78 19.65
N GLN A 422 -14.30 -2.55 19.68
CA GLN A 422 -14.42 -3.79 18.89
C GLN A 422 -14.22 -3.51 17.39
N CYS A 423 -14.82 -2.44 16.88
CA CYS A 423 -14.71 -2.08 15.48
C CYS A 423 -13.31 -1.57 15.11
N ALA A 424 -12.69 -0.78 15.99
CA ALA A 424 -11.29 -0.39 15.82
C ALA A 424 -10.35 -1.61 15.81
N GLU A 425 -10.60 -2.60 16.67
CA GLU A 425 -9.84 -3.85 16.75
C GLU A 425 -10.02 -4.73 15.50
N ILE A 426 -11.23 -4.84 14.93
CA ILE A 426 -11.46 -5.55 13.66
C ILE A 426 -10.70 -4.87 12.51
N GLY A 427 -10.81 -3.55 12.40
CA GLY A 427 -10.11 -2.78 11.36
C GLY A 427 -8.59 -2.94 11.48
N ALA A 428 -8.02 -2.68 12.65
CA ALA A 428 -6.59 -2.79 12.88
C ALA A 428 -6.08 -4.25 12.76
N GLY A 429 -6.82 -5.20 13.31
CA GLY A 429 -6.46 -6.62 13.34
C GLY A 429 -6.44 -7.29 11.96
N THR A 430 -7.09 -6.69 10.95
CA THR A 430 -7.08 -7.18 9.56
C THR A 430 -6.26 -6.32 8.61
N ASN A 431 -5.52 -5.33 9.13
CA ASN A 431 -4.84 -4.30 8.33
C ASN A 431 -5.80 -3.49 7.43
N GLY A 432 -7.04 -3.35 7.88
CA GLY A 432 -8.09 -2.57 7.25
C GLY A 432 -8.23 -1.18 7.85
N PHE A 433 -9.46 -0.66 7.88
CA PHE A 433 -9.73 0.71 8.30
C PHE A 433 -11.00 0.77 9.15
N TYR A 434 -10.99 1.59 10.20
CA TYR A 434 -12.15 1.84 11.03
C TYR A 434 -12.58 3.30 10.90
N SER A 435 -13.88 3.52 10.73
CA SER A 435 -14.48 4.83 10.86
C SER A 435 -15.67 4.77 11.80
N ASP A 436 -15.80 5.76 12.67
CA ASP A 436 -16.97 5.89 13.54
C ASP A 436 -18.14 6.52 12.77
N SER A 437 -19.33 5.93 12.91
CA SER A 437 -20.59 6.42 12.36
C SER A 437 -21.69 6.49 13.42
N ALA A 438 -21.32 6.70 14.69
CA ALA A 438 -22.27 6.91 15.78
C ALA A 438 -23.27 8.05 15.49
N ASP A 439 -22.84 9.08 14.75
CA ASP A 439 -23.74 10.07 14.18
C ASP A 439 -24.42 9.50 12.91
N ALA A 440 -25.75 9.45 12.95
CA ALA A 440 -26.61 9.00 11.87
C ALA A 440 -26.32 9.69 10.53
N ALA A 441 -25.86 10.94 10.55
CA ALA A 441 -25.52 11.70 9.35
C ALA A 441 -24.22 11.25 8.68
N ARG A 442 -23.34 10.55 9.42
CA ARG A 442 -22.00 10.15 8.94
C ARG A 442 -21.99 8.80 8.25
N MET A 443 -23.00 7.96 8.43
CA MET A 443 -23.03 6.62 7.81
C MET A 443 -22.88 6.66 6.27
N PRO A 444 -23.64 7.49 5.53
CA PRO A 444 -23.48 7.59 4.08
C PRO A 444 -22.10 8.15 3.69
N GLU A 445 -21.59 9.13 4.43
CA GLU A 445 -20.24 9.68 4.25
C GLU A 445 -19.19 8.57 4.37
N VAL A 446 -19.30 7.73 5.39
CA VAL A 446 -18.34 6.65 5.63
C VAL A 446 -18.35 5.62 4.51
N PHE A 447 -19.52 5.27 3.96
CA PHE A 447 -19.59 4.33 2.84
C PHE A 447 -18.98 4.91 1.56
N VAL A 448 -19.21 6.19 1.26
CA VAL A 448 -18.53 6.87 0.14
C VAL A 448 -17.02 6.92 0.40
N ASP A 449 -16.58 7.25 1.61
CA ASP A 449 -15.16 7.24 1.99
C ASP A 449 -14.51 5.87 1.85
N PHE A 450 -15.19 4.81 2.28
CA PHE A 450 -14.71 3.45 2.12
C PHE A 450 -14.59 3.12 0.64
N HIS A 451 -15.59 3.47 -0.18
CA HIS A 451 -15.52 3.25 -1.62
C HIS A 451 -14.32 3.96 -2.26
N GLU A 452 -14.15 5.26 -1.99
CA GLU A 452 -13.05 6.07 -2.52
C GLU A 452 -11.69 5.49 -2.07
N ARG A 453 -11.53 5.15 -0.78
CA ARG A 453 -10.29 4.54 -0.26
C ARG A 453 -10.00 3.16 -0.86
N ILE A 454 -11.00 2.30 -0.99
CA ILE A 454 -10.90 0.96 -1.61
C ILE A 454 -10.41 1.05 -3.05
N THR A 455 -10.77 2.14 -3.74
CA THR A 455 -10.38 2.38 -5.13
C THR A 455 -9.08 3.22 -5.25
N GLY A 456 -8.38 3.46 -4.15
CA GLY A 456 -7.10 4.15 -4.11
C GLY A 456 -7.19 5.68 -4.14
N TYR A 457 -8.38 6.26 -3.94
CA TYR A 457 -8.56 7.70 -3.88
C TYR A 457 -8.24 8.23 -2.49
N GLN A 458 -7.67 9.43 -2.47
CA GLN A 458 -7.28 10.15 -1.27
C GLN A 458 -8.10 11.42 -1.16
N ALA A 459 -8.61 11.72 0.04
CA ALA A 459 -9.35 12.95 0.28
C ALA A 459 -8.40 14.16 0.20
N ILE A 460 -8.75 15.13 -0.64
CA ILE A 460 -8.01 16.38 -0.86
C ILE A 460 -8.76 17.62 -0.36
N SER A 461 -10.07 17.50 -0.10
CA SER A 461 -10.89 18.54 0.51
C SER A 461 -12.07 17.93 1.24
N SER A 462 -12.43 18.51 2.38
CA SER A 462 -13.64 18.23 3.13
C SER A 462 -14.22 19.54 3.68
N LEU A 463 -15.49 19.81 3.36
CA LEU A 463 -16.25 20.94 3.87
C LEU A 463 -17.54 20.43 4.52
N TYR A 464 -17.77 20.86 5.76
CA TYR A 464 -18.99 20.60 6.51
C TYR A 464 -19.75 21.92 6.67
N GLY A 465 -21.06 21.89 6.49
CA GLY A 465 -21.88 23.09 6.59
C GLY A 465 -23.36 22.79 6.74
N ASN A 466 -24.16 23.86 6.78
CA ASN A 466 -25.61 23.81 6.86
C ASN A 466 -26.21 24.79 5.84
N PHE A 467 -27.20 24.33 5.07
CA PHE A 467 -27.77 25.15 3.98
C PHE A 467 -28.59 26.37 4.46
N ALA A 468 -28.83 26.55 5.76
CA ALA A 468 -29.57 27.69 6.29
C ALA A 468 -28.66 28.83 6.77
N SER A 469 -27.48 28.49 7.29
CA SER A 469 -26.51 29.43 7.84
C SER A 469 -25.52 29.96 6.80
N ASP A 470 -25.18 29.17 5.78
CA ASP A 470 -24.29 29.58 4.69
C ASP A 470 -25.05 30.40 3.62
N GLN A 471 -25.24 31.69 3.88
CA GLN A 471 -25.97 32.59 2.96
C GLN A 471 -25.17 32.99 1.70
N GLN A 472 -23.91 32.58 1.59
CA GLN A 472 -23.02 32.93 0.49
C GLN A 472 -22.36 31.66 -0.06
N TYR A 473 -22.99 31.06 -1.07
CA TYR A 473 -22.50 29.84 -1.70
C TYR A 473 -21.33 30.17 -2.64
N ASN A 474 -20.18 30.47 -2.03
CA ASN A 474 -18.93 30.63 -2.76
C ASN A 474 -18.47 29.26 -3.27
N PRO A 475 -17.95 29.18 -4.50
CA PRO A 475 -17.38 27.94 -4.98
C PRO A 475 -16.29 27.44 -4.04
N VAL A 476 -16.34 26.15 -3.68
CA VAL A 476 -15.27 25.50 -2.91
C VAL A 476 -14.10 25.30 -3.86
N SER A 477 -12.99 26.00 -3.63
CA SER A 477 -11.77 25.85 -4.43
C SER A 477 -10.99 24.65 -3.94
N ILE A 478 -10.57 23.80 -4.87
CA ILE A 478 -10.01 22.47 -4.61
C ILE A 478 -8.83 22.29 -5.57
N PHE A 479 -7.63 22.13 -5.03
CA PHE A 479 -6.44 21.90 -5.85
C PHE A 479 -6.31 20.41 -6.20
N VAL A 480 -6.16 20.11 -7.49
CA VAL A 480 -5.86 18.76 -7.99
C VAL A 480 -4.42 18.74 -8.48
N ASP A 481 -3.63 17.81 -7.96
CA ASP A 481 -2.21 17.69 -8.29
C ASP A 481 -1.95 17.20 -9.71
N GLU A 482 -0.76 17.51 -10.22
CA GLU A 482 -0.26 16.91 -11.45
C GLU A 482 -0.10 15.40 -11.31
N GLY A 483 -0.39 14.67 -12.40
CA GLY A 483 -0.32 13.21 -12.43
C GLY A 483 -1.55 12.49 -11.85
N SER A 484 -2.55 13.21 -11.34
CA SER A 484 -3.82 12.61 -10.92
C SER A 484 -4.51 11.90 -12.09
N GLN A 485 -4.81 10.62 -11.90
CA GLN A 485 -5.44 9.77 -12.91
C GLN A 485 -6.96 9.95 -12.93
N SER A 486 -7.53 10.36 -11.81
CA SER A 486 -8.96 10.61 -11.64
C SER A 486 -9.20 11.58 -10.49
N VAL A 487 -10.32 12.31 -10.55
CA VAL A 487 -10.85 13.12 -9.45
C VAL A 487 -12.30 12.75 -9.21
N SER A 488 -12.69 12.67 -7.94
CA SER A 488 -14.05 12.39 -7.49
C SER A 488 -14.55 13.52 -6.60
N PHE A 489 -15.81 13.90 -6.76
CA PHE A 489 -16.47 14.91 -5.95
C PHE A 489 -17.79 14.35 -5.45
N SER A 490 -18.04 14.49 -4.15
CA SER A 490 -19.29 14.07 -3.51
C SER A 490 -19.88 15.21 -2.69
N LEU A 491 -21.20 15.31 -2.73
CA LEU A 491 -21.99 16.18 -1.87
C LEU A 491 -23.11 15.35 -1.27
N LEU A 492 -23.10 15.19 0.04
CA LEU A 492 -24.10 14.42 0.79
C LEU A 492 -24.84 15.35 1.73
N TRP A 493 -26.13 15.11 1.97
CA TRP A 493 -26.93 15.91 2.90
C TRP A 493 -28.01 15.08 3.61
N GLN A 494 -28.36 15.48 4.84
CA GLN A 494 -29.23 14.69 5.70
C GLN A 494 -30.69 14.61 5.21
N ASP A 495 -31.29 15.74 4.86
CA ASP A 495 -32.71 15.80 4.48
C ASP A 495 -32.91 15.53 2.99
N SER A 496 -33.32 14.30 2.65
CA SER A 496 -33.59 13.87 1.27
C SER A 496 -34.71 14.65 0.56
N SER A 497 -35.51 15.45 1.28
CA SER A 497 -36.49 16.37 0.66
C SER A 497 -35.84 17.67 0.15
N THR A 498 -34.63 17.98 0.59
CA THR A 498 -33.87 19.14 0.15
C THR A 498 -33.44 18.97 -1.30
N LYS A 499 -33.74 19.97 -2.13
CA LYS A 499 -33.36 19.99 -3.54
C LYS A 499 -32.05 20.75 -3.70
N VAL A 500 -30.97 20.02 -3.88
CA VAL A 500 -29.63 20.55 -4.09
C VAL A 500 -29.13 20.17 -5.47
N SER A 501 -28.44 21.09 -6.12
CA SER A 501 -27.65 20.81 -7.32
C SER A 501 -26.18 21.08 -7.06
N MET A 502 -25.32 20.29 -7.69
CA MET A 502 -23.88 20.46 -7.66
C MET A 502 -23.37 20.46 -9.10
N ILE A 503 -22.49 21.40 -9.43
CA ILE A 503 -21.67 21.33 -10.64
C ILE A 503 -20.21 21.47 -10.24
N VAL A 504 -19.34 20.92 -11.07
CA VAL A 504 -17.89 21.01 -10.90
C VAL A 504 -17.33 21.80 -12.08
N VAL A 505 -16.39 22.70 -11.83
CA VAL A 505 -15.74 23.52 -12.85
C VAL A 505 -14.24 23.21 -12.87
N ASP A 506 -13.73 22.87 -14.06
CA ASP A 506 -12.30 22.60 -14.27
C ASP A 506 -11.46 23.89 -14.30
N PRO A 507 -10.12 23.80 -14.26
CA PRO A 507 -9.25 24.97 -14.29
C PRO A 507 -9.39 25.88 -15.53
N ASP A 508 -9.97 25.38 -16.63
CA ASP A 508 -10.25 26.15 -17.84
C ASP A 508 -11.65 26.80 -17.84
N GLY A 509 -12.43 26.58 -16.77
CA GLY A 509 -13.81 27.06 -16.66
C GLY A 509 -14.86 26.15 -17.29
N VAL A 510 -14.51 24.92 -17.68
CA VAL A 510 -15.44 23.94 -18.25
C VAL A 510 -16.28 23.33 -17.13
N THR A 511 -17.60 23.32 -17.31
CA THR A 511 -18.54 22.75 -16.33
C THR A 511 -18.80 21.27 -16.58
N HIS A 512 -18.72 20.48 -15.51
CA HIS A 512 -19.05 19.06 -15.46
C HIS A 512 -20.31 18.84 -14.62
N GLN A 513 -21.26 18.08 -15.17
CA GLN A 513 -22.51 17.76 -14.51
C GLN A 513 -22.33 16.61 -13.52
N THR A 514 -23.09 16.65 -12.44
CA THR A 514 -23.08 15.62 -11.40
C THR A 514 -24.28 14.70 -11.54
N THR A 515 -24.16 13.49 -10.98
CA THR A 515 -25.22 12.48 -10.98
C THR A 515 -25.80 12.31 -9.58
N PRO A 516 -27.12 12.17 -9.44
CA PRO A 516 -27.73 11.93 -8.14
C PRO A 516 -27.39 10.53 -7.63
N ILE A 517 -27.17 10.44 -6.32
CA ILE A 517 -27.06 9.21 -5.52
C ILE A 517 -28.13 9.26 -4.41
N PRO A 518 -28.51 8.13 -3.78
CA PRO A 518 -29.57 8.08 -2.76
C PRO A 518 -29.60 9.23 -1.76
N GLN A 519 -28.45 9.67 -1.24
CA GLN A 519 -28.35 10.79 -0.30
C GLN A 519 -27.41 11.91 -0.76
N GLY A 520 -27.35 12.16 -2.07
CA GLY A 520 -26.37 13.14 -2.56
C GLY A 520 -26.28 13.38 -4.05
N MET A 521 -25.22 14.07 -4.42
CA MET A 521 -24.70 14.18 -5.78
C MET A 521 -23.26 13.70 -5.81
N HIS A 522 -22.87 13.06 -6.92
CA HIS A 522 -21.52 12.55 -7.12
C HIS A 522 -21.08 12.75 -8.58
N VAL A 523 -19.80 13.00 -8.80
CA VAL A 523 -19.19 12.93 -10.13
C VAL A 523 -17.75 12.43 -10.01
N ARG A 524 -17.35 11.61 -10.98
CA ARG A 524 -15.98 11.13 -11.13
C ARG A 524 -15.51 11.42 -12.54
N LEU A 525 -14.32 12.00 -12.67
CA LEU A 525 -13.75 12.48 -13.93
C LEU A 525 -12.34 11.88 -14.11
N PRO A 526 -12.10 11.10 -15.19
CA PRO A 526 -10.78 10.57 -15.48
C PRO A 526 -9.89 11.63 -16.12
N ASN A 527 -8.57 11.48 -15.95
CA ASN A 527 -7.54 12.37 -16.49
C ASN A 527 -7.82 13.87 -16.20
N PRO A 528 -8.04 14.25 -14.91
CA PRO A 528 -8.25 15.64 -14.56
C PRO A 528 -7.04 16.50 -14.92
N LYS A 529 -7.31 17.77 -15.27
CA LYS A 529 -6.25 18.78 -15.35
C LYS A 529 -5.77 19.12 -13.95
N ALA A 530 -4.46 19.28 -13.80
CA ALA A 530 -3.86 19.84 -12.61
C ALA A 530 -4.29 21.31 -12.42
N GLY A 531 -4.47 21.75 -11.18
CA GLY A 531 -4.80 23.12 -10.84
C GLY A 531 -6.06 23.26 -9.98
N GLU A 532 -6.56 24.49 -9.90
CA GLU A 532 -7.71 24.86 -9.09
C GLU A 532 -9.03 24.46 -9.76
N TRP A 533 -9.72 23.51 -9.16
CA TRP A 533 -11.09 23.14 -9.48
C TRP A 533 -12.07 23.85 -8.55
N GLN A 534 -13.31 24.01 -9.00
CA GLN A 534 -14.37 24.59 -8.18
C GLN A 534 -15.58 23.66 -8.06
N MET A 535 -16.03 23.42 -6.84
CA MET A 535 -17.33 22.82 -6.57
C MET A 535 -18.34 23.94 -6.30
N VAL A 536 -19.37 24.02 -7.16
CA VAL A 536 -20.46 24.99 -7.02
C VAL A 536 -21.69 24.25 -6.53
N ILE A 537 -22.14 24.61 -5.34
CA ILE A 537 -23.29 24.00 -4.65
C ILE A 537 -24.43 25.01 -4.63
N ASP A 538 -25.60 24.60 -5.13
CA ASP A 538 -26.81 25.42 -5.14
C ASP A 538 -27.96 24.63 -4.51
N PRO A 539 -28.25 24.84 -3.21
CA PRO A 539 -29.51 24.41 -2.62
C PRO A 539 -30.59 25.37 -3.14
N SER A 540 -31.51 24.84 -3.96
CA SER A 540 -32.56 25.60 -4.66
C SER A 540 -33.62 26.26 -3.75
N GLY A 541 -33.28 26.50 -2.48
CA GLY A 541 -34.02 27.17 -1.42
C GLY A 541 -33.26 27.07 -0.09
N ARG A 542 -33.71 27.80 0.94
CA ARG A 542 -33.18 27.60 2.31
C ARG A 542 -33.60 26.24 2.84
N SER A 543 -32.66 25.49 3.37
CA SER A 543 -32.87 24.22 4.08
C SER A 543 -32.04 24.21 5.34
N GLU A 544 -32.56 23.69 6.45
CA GLU A 544 -31.79 23.50 7.69
C GLU A 544 -30.99 22.20 7.64
N SER A 545 -30.87 21.54 6.48
CA SER A 545 -30.10 20.31 6.34
C SER A 545 -28.60 20.60 6.41
N ASP A 546 -27.92 19.81 7.24
CA ASP A 546 -26.47 19.72 7.21
C ASP A 546 -26.03 19.00 5.92
N PHE A 547 -24.83 19.37 5.46
CA PHE A 547 -24.19 18.77 4.30
C PHE A 547 -22.69 18.53 4.55
N VAL A 548 -22.16 17.59 3.77
CA VAL A 548 -20.73 17.36 3.64
C VAL A 548 -20.36 17.33 2.16
N ALA A 549 -19.40 18.17 1.80
CA ALA A 549 -18.86 18.29 0.45
C ALA A 549 -17.40 17.83 0.46
N ARG A 550 -17.06 16.85 -0.38
CA ARG A 550 -15.72 16.25 -0.39
C ARG A 550 -15.20 16.12 -1.80
N ALA A 551 -13.87 16.18 -1.90
CA ALA A 551 -13.16 15.87 -3.12
C ALA A 551 -12.04 14.89 -2.83
N TYR A 552 -11.83 14.00 -3.79
CA TYR A 552 -10.83 12.96 -3.72
C TYR A 552 -10.04 12.93 -5.02
N THR A 553 -8.78 12.56 -4.94
CA THR A 553 -7.96 12.30 -6.12
C THR A 553 -7.38 10.91 -6.07
N HIS A 554 -7.35 10.25 -7.23
CA HIS A 554 -6.57 9.05 -7.42
C HIS A 554 -5.23 9.46 -8.03
N ASN A 555 -4.24 9.65 -7.17
CA ASN A 555 -2.86 9.90 -7.56
C ASN A 555 -2.01 8.77 -6.97
N ARG A 556 -1.35 8.00 -7.83
CA ARG A 556 -0.49 6.88 -7.39
C ARG A 556 0.98 7.27 -7.30
N ILE A 557 1.32 8.48 -7.75
CA ILE A 557 2.67 9.05 -7.69
C ILE A 557 2.84 9.83 -6.39
N ASN A 558 1.92 10.77 -6.13
CA ASN A 558 1.90 11.60 -4.94
C ASN A 558 0.98 10.96 -3.89
N ASP A 559 1.47 10.88 -2.66
CA ASP A 559 0.76 10.29 -1.52
C ASP A 559 0.91 11.25 -0.33
N PHE A 560 -0.20 11.68 0.27
CA PHE A 560 -0.18 12.45 1.51
C PHE A 560 -0.97 11.70 2.58
N LYS A 561 -0.29 11.33 3.66
CA LYS A 561 -0.92 10.64 4.80
C LYS A 561 -0.76 11.48 6.05
N ALA A 562 -1.87 11.72 6.73
CA ALA A 562 -1.89 12.27 8.07
C ALA A 562 -2.44 11.25 9.06
N TYR A 563 -1.81 11.09 10.21
CA TYR A 563 -2.22 10.15 11.25
C TYR A 563 -1.96 10.69 12.65
N LEU A 564 -2.73 10.16 13.60
CA LEU A 564 -2.55 10.45 15.02
C LEU A 564 -1.49 9.52 15.61
N ARG A 565 -0.68 10.03 16.54
CA ARG A 565 0.24 9.19 17.33
C ARG A 565 -0.50 8.12 18.11
N HIS A 566 -1.66 8.50 18.65
CA HIS A 566 -2.52 7.65 19.45
C HIS A 566 -3.95 7.80 18.93
N ASN A 567 -4.60 6.66 18.63
CA ASN A 567 -5.98 6.64 18.12
C ASN A 567 -7.00 7.15 19.15
N SER A 568 -6.62 7.23 20.41
CA SER A 568 -7.39 7.84 21.49
C SER A 568 -6.44 8.59 22.43
N ILE A 569 -6.90 9.76 22.90
CA ILE A 569 -6.20 10.59 23.88
C ILE A 569 -7.15 10.91 25.03
N ALA A 570 -6.63 11.02 26.25
CA ALA A 570 -7.50 11.41 27.36
C ALA A 570 -7.92 12.88 27.21
N PRO A 571 -9.08 13.29 27.75
CA PRO A 571 -9.46 14.69 27.75
C PRO A 571 -8.37 15.58 28.36
N ASN A 572 -8.01 16.65 27.65
CA ASN A 572 -6.93 17.61 27.97
C ASN A 572 -5.49 17.09 27.82
N GLU A 573 -5.26 15.94 27.17
CA GLU A 573 -3.92 15.55 26.72
C GLU A 573 -3.59 16.17 25.35
N GLU A 574 -2.29 16.32 25.08
CA GLU A 574 -1.82 16.81 23.78
C GLU A 574 -2.09 15.79 22.67
N MET A 575 -2.60 16.29 21.54
CA MET A 575 -2.79 15.50 20.33
C MET A 575 -1.59 15.68 19.42
N TYR A 576 -0.90 14.58 19.11
CA TYR A 576 0.21 14.57 18.16
C TYR A 576 -0.30 14.09 16.80
N ILE A 577 -0.19 14.94 15.79
CA ILE A 577 -0.52 14.65 14.39
C ILE A 577 0.79 14.56 13.61
N TYR A 578 0.95 13.51 12.84
CA TYR A 578 2.03 13.37 11.87
C TYR A 578 1.45 13.49 10.47
N ALA A 579 2.24 14.06 9.57
CA ALA A 579 1.94 14.15 8.16
C ALA A 579 3.16 13.73 7.36
N VAL A 580 2.98 12.82 6.42
CA VAL A 580 4.03 12.32 5.55
C VAL A 580 3.58 12.54 4.11
N ALA A 581 4.31 13.42 3.41
CA ALA A 581 4.14 13.64 1.98
C ALA A 581 5.20 12.85 1.22
N LYS A 582 4.76 12.03 0.27
CA LYS A 582 5.62 11.24 -0.60
C LYS A 582 5.32 11.55 -2.05
N SER A 583 6.35 11.47 -2.89
CA SER A 583 6.24 11.46 -4.34
C SER A 583 7.14 10.36 -4.90
N PHE A 584 6.66 9.61 -5.88
CA PHE A 584 7.34 8.45 -6.45
C PHE A 584 7.77 7.38 -5.42
N GLY A 585 7.04 7.26 -4.31
CA GLY A 585 7.33 6.29 -3.24
C GLY A 585 8.31 6.78 -2.18
N GLY A 586 9.04 7.87 -2.44
CA GLY A 586 9.99 8.49 -1.50
C GLY A 586 9.45 9.74 -0.80
N PRO A 587 10.02 10.15 0.34
CA PRO A 587 9.70 11.43 0.96
C PRO A 587 10.05 12.60 0.03
N ILE A 588 9.23 13.65 0.03
CA ILE A 588 9.53 14.87 -0.71
C ILE A 588 10.65 15.61 0.02
N THR A 589 11.86 15.60 -0.55
CA THR A 589 13.02 16.29 0.02
C THR A 589 13.56 17.32 -0.98
N ASN A 590 13.81 18.54 -0.51
CA ASN A 590 14.43 19.60 -1.32
C ASN A 590 15.38 20.42 -0.44
N GLN A 591 16.65 20.52 -0.84
CA GLN A 591 17.68 21.25 -0.08
C GLN A 591 17.46 22.77 -0.03
N THR A 592 16.54 23.31 -0.84
CA THR A 592 16.36 24.75 -1.04
C THR A 592 14.94 25.24 -0.78
N GLN A 593 13.97 24.34 -0.61
CA GLN A 593 12.56 24.68 -0.44
C GLN A 593 11.97 23.86 0.69
N ASN A 594 11.28 24.54 1.60
CA ASN A 594 10.63 23.90 2.74
C ASN A 594 9.23 23.47 2.31
N LEU A 595 8.83 22.27 2.70
CA LEU A 595 7.45 21.83 2.56
C LEU A 595 6.64 22.44 3.70
N THR A 596 5.45 22.96 3.41
CA THR A 596 4.56 23.56 4.41
C THR A 596 3.17 22.95 4.35
N ALA A 597 2.55 22.74 5.50
CA ALA A 597 1.16 22.34 5.64
C ALA A 597 0.34 23.46 6.28
N GLU A 598 -0.91 23.63 5.87
CA GLU A 598 -1.89 24.48 6.56
C GLU A 598 -2.84 23.60 7.37
N VAL A 599 -2.82 23.75 8.69
CA VAL A 599 -3.66 23.00 9.63
C VAL A 599 -4.80 23.88 10.09
N THR A 600 -6.05 23.43 9.90
CA THR A 600 -7.22 24.07 10.49
C THR A 600 -7.50 23.46 11.87
N LEU A 601 -7.48 24.28 12.91
CA LEU A 601 -7.73 23.87 14.29
C LEU A 601 -9.24 23.72 14.57
N PRO A 602 -9.66 23.01 15.64
CA PRO A 602 -11.07 22.84 15.98
C PRO A 602 -11.86 24.14 16.20
N ASP A 603 -11.18 25.25 16.48
CA ASP A 603 -11.78 26.58 16.61
C ASP A 603 -11.95 27.32 15.27
N GLY A 604 -11.56 26.68 14.16
CA GLY A 604 -11.61 27.22 12.80
C GLY A 604 -10.42 28.10 12.42
N SER A 605 -9.47 28.35 13.33
CA SER A 605 -8.25 29.08 13.00
C SER A 605 -7.30 28.22 12.16
N ARG A 606 -6.47 28.87 11.33
CA ARG A 606 -5.49 28.19 10.48
C ARG A 606 -4.08 28.48 10.93
N GLN A 607 -3.24 27.46 10.96
CA GLN A 607 -1.83 27.55 11.30
C GLN A 607 -0.99 26.92 10.19
N THR A 608 0.03 27.62 9.73
CA THR A 608 1.04 27.05 8.83
C THR A 608 2.11 26.32 9.65
N VAL A 609 2.39 25.08 9.28
CA VAL A 609 3.41 24.22 9.87
C VAL A 609 4.43 23.89 8.79
N GLU A 610 5.71 24.00 9.13
CA GLU A 610 6.79 23.53 8.25
C GLU A 610 6.98 22.03 8.44
N LEU A 611 6.96 21.27 7.36
CA LEU A 611 7.27 19.85 7.34
C LEU A 611 8.77 19.71 7.08
N VAL A 612 9.54 19.49 8.15
CA VAL A 612 11.00 19.36 8.11
C VAL A 612 11.42 18.00 8.65
N ASP A 613 12.33 17.35 7.92
CA ASP A 613 13.13 16.22 8.41
C ASP A 613 14.43 16.78 9.00
N THR A 614 14.48 16.89 10.33
CA THR A 614 15.69 17.35 11.06
C THR A 614 16.23 16.28 12.01
N GLY A 615 15.69 15.07 11.98
CA GLY A 615 15.87 14.09 13.04
C GLY A 615 15.37 14.61 14.41
N ARG A 616 15.68 13.87 15.49
CA ARG A 616 15.32 14.30 16.86
C ARG A 616 16.14 15.49 17.36
N ASP A 617 15.45 16.52 17.83
CA ASP A 617 15.99 17.54 18.70
C ASP A 617 16.36 16.99 20.09
N ALA A 618 17.03 17.82 20.91
CA ALA A 618 17.50 17.45 22.24
C ALA A 618 16.38 17.10 23.24
N ALA A 619 15.13 17.50 22.98
CA ALA A 619 13.95 17.15 23.77
C ALA A 619 13.20 15.93 23.20
N GLY A 620 13.66 15.39 22.06
CA GLY A 620 13.07 14.24 21.39
C GLY A 620 11.93 14.60 20.42
N HIS A 621 11.78 15.87 20.04
CA HIS A 621 10.89 16.29 18.97
C HIS A 621 11.60 16.12 17.62
N GLY A 622 10.95 15.52 16.64
CA GLY A 622 11.55 15.16 15.37
C GLY A 622 10.99 13.83 14.87
N ASP A 623 11.26 13.52 13.62
CA ASP A 623 10.64 12.45 12.83
C ASP A 623 11.35 11.10 12.91
N ASP A 624 12.47 10.98 13.63
CA ASP A 624 12.99 9.65 14.00
C ASP A 624 12.09 9.01 15.05
N MET A 625 11.20 8.13 14.64
CA MET A 625 10.75 7.04 15.51
C MET A 625 12.02 6.30 15.96
N ALA A 626 12.24 6.14 17.27
CA ALA A 626 13.44 5.47 17.82
C ALA A 626 13.50 3.96 17.48
N ARG A 627 12.69 3.50 16.54
CA ARG A 627 12.45 2.13 16.09
C ARG A 627 11.73 2.10 14.73
N ASP A 628 12.13 2.92 13.77
CA ASP A 628 11.84 2.58 12.36
C ASP A 628 12.79 1.48 11.88
#